data_AF-A0A1B6JU88-F1
#
_entry.id   AF-A0A1B6JU88-F1
#
_cell.length_a   1.000
_cell.length_b   1.000
_cell.length_c   1.000
_cell.angle_alpha   90.00
_cell.angle_beta   90.00
_cell.angle_gamma   90.00
#
_symmetry.space_group_name_H-M   'P 1'
#
loop_
_entity.id
_entity.type
_entity.pdbx_description
1 polymer ?
#
loop_
_entity_poly.entity_id
_entity_poly.type
_entity_poly.pdbx_seq_one_letter_code
_entity_poly.pdbx_strand_id
1 'polypeptide(L)'
;TSHGYFNQSLRTKLNTGLSCGMFGPSAERGMFLNLNNDPFLWDQFSRCAFPGHTFFKLLYRLNGLEREVGELVTTVRQSRGWMTAYNVRTNFSSPIRVDELMQDHPRLSHSLTALIHSAKDALAEVFDAYTVAEWIEQKLYPMVVQLEDMQKDATMLKSFRIWPKRPFAPLRDLERLGVPMPDNVIPPPG
;
A
#
# COMPACT_ATOMS: atom_id res chain seq x y z
N THR A 1 30.90 -1.73 20.44
CA THR A 1 29.47 -1.95 20.15
C THR A 1 29.20 -3.45 20.23
N SER A 2 28.47 -3.90 21.27
CA SER A 2 28.08 -5.30 21.40
C SER A 2 26.89 -5.55 20.47
N HIS A 3 27.11 -6.22 19.35
CA HIS A 3 26.02 -6.73 18.53
C HIS A 3 25.33 -7.85 19.31
N GLY A 4 24.00 -7.82 19.39
CA GLY A 4 23.22 -8.74 20.22
C GLY A 4 23.59 -10.21 19.94
N TYR A 5 24.08 -10.89 20.98
CA TYR A 5 24.40 -12.32 20.91
C TYR A 5 23.14 -13.14 21.20
N PHE A 6 22.65 -13.87 20.20
CA PHE A 6 21.60 -14.86 20.40
C PHE A 6 22.22 -16.24 20.63
N ASN A 7 21.95 -16.82 21.80
CA ASN A 7 22.45 -18.14 22.14
C ASN A 7 21.74 -19.22 21.31
N GLN A 8 22.46 -19.83 20.37
CA GLN A 8 21.93 -20.86 19.46
C GLN A 8 21.34 -22.08 20.18
N SER A 9 21.76 -22.37 21.42
CA SER A 9 21.20 -23.48 22.22
C SER A 9 19.73 -23.27 22.60
N LEU A 10 19.25 -22.03 22.61
CA LEU A 10 17.84 -21.70 22.90
C LEU A 10 16.91 -22.00 21.71
N ARG A 11 17.47 -22.23 20.52
CA ARG A 11 16.72 -22.49 19.29
C ARG A 11 15.71 -23.63 19.42
N THR A 12 16.17 -24.79 19.88
CA THR A 12 15.31 -25.98 20.00
C THR A 12 14.20 -25.72 21.00
N LYS A 13 14.52 -25.06 22.12
CA LYS A 13 13.52 -24.68 23.13
C LYS A 13 12.48 -23.72 22.57
N LEU A 14 12.90 -22.72 21.78
CA LEU A 14 11.98 -21.76 21.17
C LEU A 14 11.07 -22.42 20.12
N ASN A 15 11.63 -23.20 19.20
CA ASN A 15 10.85 -23.87 18.16
C ASN A 15 9.84 -24.85 18.75
N THR A 16 10.24 -25.62 19.76
CA THR A 16 9.32 -26.52 20.47
C THR A 16 8.26 -25.72 21.23
N GLY A 17 8.65 -24.65 21.92
CA GLY A 17 7.71 -23.81 22.69
C GLY A 17 6.67 -23.11 21.83
N LEU A 18 7.07 -22.62 20.65
CA LEU A 18 6.19 -21.98 19.68
C LEU A 18 5.47 -22.99 18.75
N SER A 19 5.69 -24.29 18.96
CA SER A 19 5.15 -25.36 18.11
C SER A 19 5.46 -25.12 16.62
N CYS A 20 6.65 -24.62 16.32
CA CYS A 20 7.13 -24.47 14.96
C CYS A 20 7.42 -25.86 14.38
N GLY A 21 6.58 -26.32 13.43
CA GLY A 21 6.69 -27.65 12.84
C GLY A 21 7.94 -27.85 11.95
N MET A 22 7.90 -28.83 11.06
CA MET A 22 8.99 -29.12 10.09
C MET A 22 9.36 -27.92 9.20
N PHE A 23 8.45 -26.97 9.02
CA PHE A 23 8.63 -25.72 8.27
C PHE A 23 8.94 -24.50 9.14
N GLY A 24 9.12 -24.69 10.45
CA GLY A 24 9.69 -23.68 11.33
C GLY A 24 11.11 -23.30 10.86
N PRO A 25 11.71 -22.23 11.40
CA PRO A 25 13.04 -21.77 10.99
C PRO A 25 14.08 -22.93 11.05
N SER A 26 14.29 -23.57 9.90
CA SER A 26 15.08 -24.77 9.76
C SER A 26 16.54 -24.39 9.50
N ALA A 27 17.45 -25.19 10.04
CA ALA A 27 18.89 -24.88 10.06
C ALA A 27 19.62 -25.28 8.77
N GLU A 28 18.92 -25.71 7.73
CA GLU A 28 19.58 -26.17 6.50
C GLU A 28 20.36 -25.03 5.81
N ARG A 29 20.15 -23.76 6.19
CA ARG A 29 20.92 -22.60 5.72
C ARG A 29 21.58 -21.75 6.82
N GLY A 30 21.94 -22.36 7.95
CA GLY A 30 22.87 -21.74 8.91
C GLY A 30 22.39 -20.50 9.68
N MET A 31 21.17 -20.02 9.50
CA MET A 31 20.64 -18.86 10.24
C MET A 31 19.24 -19.15 10.78
N PHE A 32 19.17 -19.37 12.10
CA PHE A 32 17.91 -19.60 12.82
C PHE A 32 16.93 -18.43 12.69
N LEU A 33 17.45 -17.20 12.74
CA LEU A 33 16.69 -15.96 12.55
C LEU A 33 17.26 -15.24 11.34
N ASN A 34 16.45 -15.04 10.30
CA ASN A 34 16.87 -14.34 9.09
C ASN A 34 16.51 -12.85 9.19
N LEU A 35 17.12 -12.15 10.14
CA LEU A 35 16.82 -10.72 10.40
C LEU A 35 17.19 -9.80 9.22
N ASN A 36 18.04 -10.28 8.29
CA ASN A 36 18.41 -9.51 7.11
C ASN A 36 17.28 -9.43 6.08
N ASN A 37 16.52 -10.52 5.89
CA ASN A 37 15.43 -10.57 4.91
C ASN A 37 14.04 -10.49 5.56
N ASP A 38 13.92 -10.86 6.83
CA ASP A 38 12.70 -10.84 7.63
C ASP A 38 12.98 -10.16 8.99
N PRO A 39 13.23 -8.84 9.01
CA PRO A 39 13.59 -8.12 10.23
C PRO A 39 12.51 -8.15 11.31
N PHE A 40 11.25 -8.35 10.92
CA PHE A 40 10.10 -8.43 11.82
C PHE A 40 9.64 -9.87 12.09
N LEU A 41 10.33 -10.86 11.51
CA LEU A 41 10.06 -12.29 11.68
C LEU A 41 8.63 -12.71 11.26
N TRP A 42 7.99 -11.94 10.38
CA TRP A 42 6.63 -12.20 9.90
C TRP A 42 6.55 -13.49 9.10
N ASP A 43 7.48 -13.71 8.17
CA ASP A 43 7.52 -14.95 7.38
C ASP A 43 7.88 -16.14 8.26
N GLN A 44 8.91 -16.01 9.10
CA GLN A 44 9.39 -17.13 9.92
C GLN A 44 8.35 -17.59 10.95
N PHE A 45 7.74 -16.67 11.70
CA PHE A 45 6.79 -17.04 12.75
C PHE A 45 5.37 -17.30 12.24
N SER A 46 5.03 -16.88 11.02
CA SER A 46 3.76 -17.29 10.39
C SER A 46 3.61 -18.80 10.19
N ARG A 47 4.73 -19.55 10.26
CA ARG A 47 4.81 -21.01 10.03
C ARG A 47 4.72 -21.82 11.32
N CYS A 48 4.63 -21.16 12.47
CA CYS A 48 4.50 -21.80 13.78
C CYS A 48 3.02 -21.95 14.18
N ALA A 49 2.75 -22.54 15.35
CA ALA A 49 1.38 -22.86 15.79
C ALA A 49 1.05 -22.31 17.19
N PHE A 50 1.66 -21.19 17.58
CA PHE A 50 1.35 -20.50 18.82
C PHE A 50 0.13 -19.57 18.66
N PRO A 51 -0.59 -19.23 19.75
CA PRO A 51 -1.69 -18.26 19.71
C PRO A 51 -1.21 -16.91 19.14
N GLY A 52 -1.79 -16.47 18.01
CA GLY A 52 -1.38 -15.25 17.31
C GLY A 52 -0.41 -15.45 16.13
N HIS A 53 0.03 -16.67 15.81
CA HIS A 53 0.82 -16.93 14.59
C HIS A 53 0.07 -16.51 13.30
N THR A 54 -1.27 -16.59 13.31
CA THR A 54 -2.17 -16.12 12.24
C THR A 54 -2.01 -14.61 12.00
N PHE A 55 -1.75 -13.83 13.05
CA PHE A 55 -1.46 -12.41 12.95
C PHE A 55 -0.08 -12.14 12.29
N PHE A 56 0.94 -12.95 12.56
CA PHE A 56 2.22 -12.85 11.84
C PHE A 56 2.06 -13.12 10.34
N LYS A 57 1.24 -14.13 9.99
CA LYS A 57 0.87 -14.40 8.60
C LYS A 57 0.12 -13.24 7.96
N LEU A 58 -0.77 -12.59 8.71
CA LEU A 58 -1.49 -11.39 8.27
C LEU A 58 -0.52 -10.23 8.00
N LEU A 59 0.40 -9.95 8.91
CA LEU A 59 1.38 -8.85 8.76
C LEU A 59 2.30 -9.06 7.55
N TYR A 60 2.73 -10.30 7.30
CA TYR A 60 3.50 -10.61 6.09
C TYR A 60 2.75 -10.23 4.81
N ARG A 61 1.46 -10.62 4.72
CA ARG A 61 0.59 -10.30 3.58
C ARG A 61 0.30 -8.81 3.48
N LEU A 62 0.08 -8.15 4.61
CA LEU A 62 -0.13 -6.70 4.68
C LEU A 62 1.05 -5.95 4.08
N ASN A 63 2.27 -6.25 4.53
CA ASN A 63 3.47 -5.59 4.03
C ASN A 63 3.70 -5.79 2.53
N GLY A 64 3.41 -6.99 2.01
CA GLY A 64 3.45 -7.23 0.57
C GLY A 64 2.44 -6.35 -0.17
N LEU A 65 1.20 -6.31 0.32
CA LEU A 65 0.12 -5.56 -0.29
C LEU A 65 0.33 -4.04 -0.22
N GLU A 66 0.83 -3.51 0.90
CA GLU A 66 1.18 -2.09 1.06
C GLU A 66 2.20 -1.65 0.00
N ARG A 67 3.20 -2.49 -0.27
CA ARG A 67 4.19 -2.22 -1.31
C ARG A 67 3.57 -2.20 -2.70
N GLU A 68 2.77 -3.21 -3.04
CA GLU A 68 2.11 -3.28 -4.35
C GLU A 68 1.14 -2.10 -4.57
N VAL A 69 0.34 -1.74 -3.55
CA VAL A 69 -0.56 -0.58 -3.61
C VAL A 69 0.24 0.72 -3.73
N GLY A 70 1.32 0.89 -2.96
CA GLY A 70 2.20 2.05 -3.05
C GLY A 70 2.86 2.20 -4.42
N GLU A 71 3.30 1.09 -5.02
CA GLU A 71 3.86 1.05 -6.38
C GLU A 71 2.80 1.42 -7.44
N LEU A 72 1.58 0.90 -7.31
CA LEU A 72 0.47 1.27 -8.19
C LEU A 72 0.18 2.78 -8.09
N VAL A 73 0.03 3.31 -6.88
CA VAL A 73 -0.27 4.73 -6.64
C VAL A 73 0.82 5.61 -7.25
N THR A 74 2.09 5.28 -7.01
CA THR A 74 3.23 6.01 -7.57
C THR A 74 3.20 5.96 -9.09
N THR A 75 2.92 4.79 -9.66
CA THR A 75 2.87 4.59 -11.11
C THR A 75 1.76 5.41 -11.76
N VAL A 76 0.55 5.34 -11.20
CA VAL A 76 -0.66 5.98 -11.76
C VAL A 76 -0.62 7.50 -11.56
N ARG A 77 -0.22 7.97 -10.37
CA ARG A 77 -0.33 9.38 -9.99
C ARG A 77 0.90 10.21 -10.27
N GLN A 78 2.09 9.60 -10.34
CA GLN A 78 3.36 10.34 -10.39
C GLN A 78 4.17 10.04 -11.64
N SER A 79 4.38 8.77 -12.01
CA SER A 79 5.36 8.44 -13.06
C SER A 79 4.81 8.45 -14.49
N ARG A 80 3.57 8.00 -14.72
CA ARG A 80 3.04 7.79 -16.08
C ARG A 80 2.28 8.98 -16.67
N GLY A 81 1.94 10.00 -15.87
CA GLY A 81 1.45 11.28 -16.36
C GLY A 81 -0.01 11.36 -16.85
N TRP A 82 -0.77 10.26 -16.83
CA TRP A 82 -2.15 10.24 -17.36
C TRP A 82 -3.24 10.37 -16.29
N MET A 83 -2.92 10.16 -15.01
CA MET A 83 -3.87 10.28 -13.89
C MET A 83 -3.32 11.11 -12.74
N THR A 84 -2.42 12.05 -13.04
CA THR A 84 -1.89 12.97 -12.03
C THR A 84 -2.99 13.90 -11.51
N ALA A 85 -2.73 14.56 -10.39
CA ALA A 85 -3.63 15.59 -9.86
C ALA A 85 -3.94 16.70 -10.89
N TYR A 86 -3.00 16.99 -11.80
CA TYR A 86 -3.22 17.94 -12.89
C TYR A 86 -4.26 17.43 -13.89
N ASN A 87 -4.16 16.15 -14.31
CA ASN A 87 -5.10 15.54 -15.24
C ASN A 87 -6.52 15.51 -14.69
N VAL A 88 -6.64 15.07 -13.42
CA VAL A 88 -7.91 15.03 -12.67
C VAL A 88 -8.51 16.42 -12.57
N ARG A 89 -7.74 17.43 -12.14
CA ARG A 89 -8.22 18.82 -12.03
C ARG A 89 -8.69 19.41 -13.36
N THR A 90 -8.00 19.07 -14.45
CA THR A 90 -8.25 19.65 -15.77
C THR A 90 -9.18 18.81 -16.63
N ASN A 91 -9.69 17.70 -16.10
CA ASN A 91 -10.53 16.74 -16.81
C ASN A 91 -9.91 16.31 -18.15
N PHE A 92 -8.58 16.16 -18.17
CA PHE A 92 -7.82 15.87 -19.39
C PHE A 92 -6.96 14.63 -19.22
N SER A 93 -7.35 13.57 -19.93
CA SER A 93 -6.59 12.33 -20.02
C SER A 93 -7.01 11.53 -21.26
N SER A 94 -6.35 10.41 -21.49
CA SER A 94 -6.68 9.45 -22.54
C SER A 94 -7.34 8.22 -21.91
N PRO A 95 -8.61 7.88 -22.25
CA PRO A 95 -9.33 6.76 -21.63
C PRO A 95 -8.58 5.43 -21.74
N ILE A 96 -7.97 5.14 -22.90
CA ILE A 96 -7.17 3.92 -23.10
C ILE A 96 -5.95 3.88 -22.17
N ARG A 97 -5.30 5.01 -21.93
CA ARG A 97 -4.17 5.10 -20.99
C ARG A 97 -4.61 4.94 -19.55
N VAL A 98 -5.79 5.44 -19.20
CA VAL A 98 -6.39 5.24 -17.88
C VAL A 98 -6.68 3.75 -17.66
N ASP A 99 -7.21 3.04 -18.65
CA ASP A 99 -7.47 1.60 -18.56
C ASP A 99 -6.16 0.79 -18.42
N GLU A 100 -5.13 1.10 -19.22
CA GLU A 100 -3.79 0.49 -19.08
C GLU A 100 -3.21 0.67 -17.67
N LEU A 101 -3.34 1.87 -17.10
CA LEU A 101 -2.82 2.18 -15.77
C LEU A 101 -3.59 1.50 -14.63
N MET A 102 -4.87 1.22 -14.83
CA MET A 102 -5.75 0.64 -13.82
C MET A 102 -5.83 -0.89 -13.92
N GLN A 103 -5.02 -1.54 -14.76
CA GLN A 103 -5.08 -2.98 -14.99
C GLN A 103 -4.92 -3.82 -13.71
N ASP A 104 -4.01 -3.42 -12.80
CA ASP A 104 -3.75 -4.14 -11.55
C ASP A 104 -4.72 -3.79 -10.40
N HIS A 105 -5.47 -2.68 -10.54
CA HIS A 105 -6.32 -2.16 -9.48
C HIS A 105 -7.40 -3.17 -9.01
N PRO A 106 -8.14 -3.88 -9.90
CA PRO A 106 -9.13 -4.84 -9.45
C PRO A 106 -8.51 -5.96 -8.60
N ARG A 107 -7.37 -6.50 -9.01
CA ARG A 107 -6.68 -7.56 -8.27
C ARG A 107 -6.29 -7.10 -6.86
N LEU A 108 -5.73 -5.90 -6.75
CA LEU A 108 -5.31 -5.33 -5.46
C LEU A 108 -6.51 -5.02 -4.56
N SER A 109 -7.61 -4.49 -5.10
CA SER A 109 -8.83 -4.21 -4.34
C SER A 109 -9.45 -5.48 -3.76
N HIS A 110 -9.51 -6.57 -4.53
CA HIS A 110 -9.98 -7.86 -4.03
C HIS A 110 -9.02 -8.44 -2.98
N SER A 111 -7.70 -8.31 -3.19
CA SER A 111 -6.69 -8.78 -2.26
C SER A 111 -6.78 -8.06 -0.91
N LEU A 112 -7.03 -6.75 -0.93
CA LEU A 112 -7.23 -5.93 0.27
C LEU A 112 -8.50 -6.34 1.02
N THR A 113 -9.61 -6.53 0.31
CA THR A 113 -10.87 -7.00 0.91
C THR A 113 -10.69 -8.36 1.60
N ALA A 114 -10.01 -9.30 0.93
CA ALA A 114 -9.70 -10.61 1.51
C ALA A 114 -8.75 -10.50 2.73
N LEU A 115 -7.83 -9.54 2.73
CA LEU A 115 -6.94 -9.27 3.85
C LEU A 115 -7.71 -8.70 5.05
N ILE A 116 -8.67 -7.80 4.83
CA ILE A 116 -9.54 -7.25 5.88
C ILE A 116 -10.34 -8.37 6.57
N HIS A 117 -10.93 -9.29 5.79
CA HIS A 117 -11.60 -10.46 6.38
C HIS A 117 -10.63 -11.33 7.18
N SER A 118 -9.44 -11.59 6.63
CA SER A 118 -8.40 -12.34 7.33
C SER A 118 -7.94 -11.64 8.62
N ALA A 119 -7.89 -10.31 8.63
CA ALA A 119 -7.47 -9.51 9.78
C ALA A 119 -8.50 -9.58 10.90
N LYS A 120 -9.78 -9.44 10.55
CA LYS A 120 -10.89 -9.58 11.49
C LYS A 120 -10.84 -10.93 12.20
N ASP A 121 -10.67 -12.01 11.45
CA ASP A 121 -10.65 -13.37 12.01
C ASP A 121 -9.40 -13.61 12.87
N ALA A 122 -8.21 -13.23 12.39
CA ALA A 122 -6.95 -13.46 13.10
C ALA A 122 -6.83 -12.63 14.40
N LEU A 123 -7.38 -11.40 14.42
CA LEU A 123 -7.31 -10.54 15.60
C LEU A 123 -8.40 -10.85 16.62
N ALA A 124 -9.57 -11.34 16.19
CA ALA A 124 -10.68 -11.68 17.09
C ALA A 124 -10.36 -12.84 18.05
N GLU A 125 -9.33 -13.64 17.76
CA GLU A 125 -8.84 -14.69 18.68
C GLU A 125 -8.14 -14.14 19.92
N VAL A 126 -7.60 -12.92 19.84
CA VAL A 126 -6.69 -12.35 20.85
C VAL A 126 -7.20 -11.04 21.43
N PHE A 127 -7.96 -10.28 20.64
CA PHE A 127 -8.41 -8.93 20.98
C PHE A 127 -9.93 -8.82 20.90
N ASP A 128 -10.47 -7.81 21.59
CA ASP A 128 -11.88 -7.47 21.55
C ASP A 128 -12.26 -6.74 20.25
N ALA A 129 -13.57 -6.64 19.99
CA ALA A 129 -14.07 -6.07 18.75
C ALA A 129 -13.66 -4.60 18.52
N TYR A 130 -13.46 -3.82 19.58
CA TYR A 130 -13.03 -2.42 19.46
C TYR A 130 -11.58 -2.35 18.98
N THR A 131 -10.66 -3.08 19.62
CA THR A 131 -9.25 -3.13 19.19
C THR A 131 -9.11 -3.65 17.75
N VAL A 132 -9.90 -4.67 17.37
CA VAL A 132 -9.91 -5.20 16.00
C VAL A 132 -10.33 -4.11 15.00
N ALA A 133 -11.40 -3.36 15.31
CA ALA A 133 -11.90 -2.30 14.45
C ALA A 133 -10.88 -1.15 14.32
N GLU A 134 -10.33 -0.68 15.44
CA GLU A 134 -9.31 0.37 15.46
C GLU A 134 -8.07 -0.02 14.64
N TRP A 135 -7.62 -1.27 14.75
CA TRP A 135 -6.47 -1.74 13.99
C TRP A 135 -6.75 -1.75 12.49
N ILE A 136 -7.92 -2.25 12.07
CA ILE A 136 -8.33 -2.25 10.65
C ILE A 136 -8.46 -0.82 10.12
N GLU A 137 -9.06 0.08 10.90
CA GLU A 137 -9.20 1.50 10.55
C GLU A 137 -7.85 2.18 10.38
N GLN A 138 -6.88 1.91 11.26
CA GLN A 138 -5.57 2.56 11.18
C GLN A 138 -4.66 1.95 10.12
N LYS A 139 -4.75 0.63 9.87
CA LYS A 139 -3.78 -0.10 9.04
C LYS A 139 -4.27 -0.42 7.63
N LEU A 140 -5.56 -0.73 7.46
CA LEU A 140 -6.09 -1.22 6.19
C LEU A 140 -6.96 -0.18 5.48
N TYR A 141 -7.79 0.54 6.24
CA TYR A 141 -8.75 1.48 5.68
C TYR A 141 -8.11 2.62 4.84
N PRO A 142 -6.92 3.17 5.16
CA PRO A 142 -6.30 4.17 4.30
C PRO A 142 -6.04 3.67 2.88
N MET A 143 -5.68 2.39 2.70
CA MET A 143 -5.51 1.79 1.38
C MET A 143 -6.85 1.59 0.66
N VAL A 144 -7.93 1.31 1.39
CA VAL A 144 -9.28 1.19 0.82
C VAL A 144 -9.68 2.53 0.20
N VAL A 145 -9.62 3.60 0.99
CA VAL A 145 -9.96 4.96 0.52
C VAL A 145 -9.09 5.35 -0.68
N GLN A 146 -7.79 5.06 -0.62
CA GLN A 146 -6.88 5.40 -1.72
C GLN A 146 -7.21 4.66 -3.03
N LEU A 147 -7.53 3.36 -2.96
CA LEU A 147 -7.93 2.59 -4.14
C LEU A 147 -9.31 3.01 -4.67
N GLU A 148 -10.26 3.35 -3.78
CA GLU A 148 -11.58 3.86 -4.17
C GLU A 148 -11.49 5.22 -4.86
N ASP A 149 -10.67 6.14 -4.33
CA ASP A 149 -10.43 7.45 -4.94
C ASP A 149 -9.78 7.31 -6.32
N MET A 150 -8.84 6.37 -6.49
CA MET A 150 -8.26 6.06 -7.79
C MET A 150 -9.31 5.55 -8.79
N GLN A 151 -10.20 4.66 -8.36
CA GLN A 151 -11.27 4.15 -9.20
C GLN A 151 -12.27 5.25 -9.59
N LYS A 152 -12.61 6.13 -8.64
CA LYS A 152 -13.49 7.27 -8.87
C LYS A 152 -12.89 8.22 -9.91
N ASP A 153 -11.62 8.60 -9.75
CA ASP A 153 -10.92 9.45 -10.69
C ASP A 153 -10.77 8.81 -12.07
N ALA A 154 -10.46 7.51 -12.13
CA ALA A 154 -10.40 6.76 -13.38
C ALA A 154 -11.74 6.79 -14.12
N THR A 155 -12.82 6.51 -13.40
CA THR A 155 -14.18 6.49 -13.96
C THR A 155 -14.59 7.88 -14.46
N MET A 156 -14.28 8.91 -13.68
CA MET A 156 -14.52 10.31 -14.05
C MET A 156 -13.74 10.69 -15.31
N LEU A 157 -12.44 10.43 -15.37
CA LEU A 157 -11.59 10.76 -16.53
C LEU A 157 -12.02 10.03 -17.81
N LYS A 158 -12.49 8.80 -17.68
CA LYS A 158 -13.02 8.02 -18.82
C LYS A 158 -14.40 8.47 -19.30
N SER A 159 -15.15 9.18 -18.45
CA SER A 159 -16.50 9.65 -18.80
C SER A 159 -16.48 10.84 -19.77
N PHE A 160 -15.39 11.60 -19.83
CA PHE A 160 -15.28 12.76 -20.71
C PHE A 160 -15.12 12.37 -22.17
N ARG A 161 -16.00 12.91 -23.01
CA ARG A 161 -15.96 12.75 -24.48
C ARG A 161 -15.41 13.98 -25.20
N ILE A 162 -15.41 15.13 -24.52
CA ILE A 162 -14.97 16.43 -25.06
C ILE A 162 -13.96 17.00 -24.09
N TRP A 163 -12.78 17.35 -24.59
CA TRP A 163 -11.71 17.95 -23.81
C TRP A 163 -11.67 19.47 -24.00
N PRO A 164 -11.37 20.24 -22.94
CA PRO A 164 -11.22 21.68 -23.05
C PRO A 164 -10.09 22.04 -24.02
N LYS A 165 -10.23 23.17 -24.71
CA LYS A 165 -9.17 23.73 -25.57
C LYS A 165 -8.03 24.24 -24.68
N ARG A 166 -6.79 24.00 -25.11
CA ARG A 166 -5.59 24.56 -24.47
C ARG A 166 -5.47 26.07 -24.76
N PRO A 167 -4.87 26.87 -23.86
CA PRO A 167 -4.31 26.51 -22.56
C PRO A 167 -5.38 26.29 -21.48
N PHE A 168 -5.07 25.49 -20.46
CA PHE A 168 -5.98 25.30 -19.31
C PHE A 168 -5.81 26.41 -18.29
N ALA A 169 -6.87 26.69 -17.53
CA ALA A 169 -6.81 27.63 -16.43
C ALA A 169 -5.70 27.20 -15.44
N PRO A 170 -4.77 28.10 -15.10
CA PRO A 170 -3.72 27.82 -14.13
C PRO A 170 -4.31 27.62 -12.74
N LEU A 171 -3.57 26.92 -11.88
CA LEU A 171 -3.96 26.72 -10.50
C LEU A 171 -3.80 28.03 -9.74
N ARG A 172 -4.91 28.61 -9.26
CA ARG A 172 -4.90 29.89 -8.52
C ARG A 172 -3.99 29.87 -7.28
N ASP A 173 -3.85 28.74 -6.59
CA ASP A 173 -2.92 28.62 -5.43
C ASP A 173 -1.45 28.89 -5.79
N LEU A 174 -1.07 28.91 -7.08
CA LEU A 174 0.27 29.33 -7.48
C LEU A 174 0.54 30.82 -7.20
N GLU A 175 -0.49 31.66 -7.06
CA GLU A 175 -0.34 33.07 -6.63
C GLU A 175 0.31 33.17 -5.24
N ARG A 176 -0.05 32.26 -4.32
CA ARG A 176 0.56 32.18 -2.98
C ARG A 176 2.06 31.87 -3.05
N LEU A 177 2.51 31.27 -4.14
CA LEU A 177 3.91 30.96 -4.41
C LEU A 177 4.62 32.03 -5.25
N GLY A 178 3.96 33.16 -5.54
CA GLY A 178 4.52 34.26 -6.33
C GLY A 178 4.51 34.04 -7.84
N VAL A 179 3.75 33.05 -8.35
CA VAL A 179 3.60 32.83 -9.79
C VAL A 179 2.48 33.73 -10.34
N PRO A 180 2.76 34.62 -11.30
CA PRO A 180 1.74 35.53 -11.84
C PRO A 180 0.73 34.77 -12.71
N MET A 181 -0.56 35.11 -12.56
CA MET A 181 -1.61 34.56 -13.41
C MET A 181 -1.57 35.20 -14.81
N PRO A 182 -1.88 34.45 -15.89
CA PRO A 182 -1.91 34.95 -17.27
C PRO A 182 -2.79 36.18 -17.46
N ASP A 183 -3.90 36.27 -16.71
CA ASP A 183 -4.81 37.41 -16.73
C ASP A 183 -4.12 38.71 -16.25
N ASN A 184 -3.03 38.60 -15.49
CA ASN A 184 -2.25 39.71 -14.94
C ASN A 184 -0.96 39.98 -15.73
N VAL A 185 -0.67 39.19 -16.78
CA VAL A 185 0.54 39.35 -17.61
C VAL A 185 0.21 40.29 -18.77
N ILE A 186 0.80 41.49 -18.75
CA ILE A 186 0.81 42.38 -19.91
C ILE A 186 1.60 41.67 -21.02
N PRO A 187 1.04 41.47 -22.23
CA PRO A 187 1.77 40.81 -23.31
C PRO A 187 3.04 41.61 -23.66
N PRO A 188 4.14 40.94 -24.05
CA PRO A 188 5.36 41.63 -24.47
C PRO A 188 5.05 42.58 -25.65
N PRO A 189 5.72 43.75 -25.73
CA PRO A 189 5.60 44.61 -26.90
C PRO A 189 6.10 43.83 -28.12
N GLY A 190 5.21 43.70 -29.12
CA GLY A 190 5.52 43.06 -30.40
C GLY A 190 6.46 43.89 -31.27
#